data_AF-A0A2N9F3Y5-F1
#
_entry.id   AF-A0A2N9F3Y5-F1
#
_cell.length_a   1.000
_cell.length_b   1.000
_cell.length_c   1.000
_cell.angle_alpha   90.00
_cell.angle_beta   90.00
_cell.angle_gamma   90.00
#
_symmetry.space_group_name_H-M   'P 1'
#
loop_
_entity.id
_entity.type
_entity.pdbx_description
1 polymer ?
#
loop_
_entity_poly.entity_id
_entity_poly.type
_entity_poly.pdbx_seq_one_letter_code
_entity_poly.pdbx_strand_id
1 'polypeptide(L)'
;MREKLGKNGKLKDLDVANNHFTGLIPLDLCKGGKFKTLILMENAFFGPIPKGLGECKSLMKVRIMKNQLNGTIPAGLFNLLLTEMV
;
A
#
# COMPACT_ATOMS: atom_id res chain seq x y z
N MET A 1 13.33 -12.52 3.35
CA MET A 1 13.26 -11.12 3.84
C MET A 1 12.34 -11.08 5.06
N ARG A 2 12.87 -11.01 6.30
CA ARG A 2 12.06 -11.00 7.55
C ARG A 2 11.92 -9.61 8.16
N GLU A 3 12.39 -8.56 7.48
CA GLU A 3 12.28 -7.19 7.96
C GLU A 3 10.97 -6.56 7.48
N LYS A 4 10.15 -6.14 8.45
CA LYS A 4 8.86 -5.49 8.20
C LYS A 4 9.10 -4.05 7.75
N LEU A 5 9.01 -3.82 6.44
CA LEU A 5 8.95 -2.48 5.86
C LEU A 5 7.87 -1.63 6.54
N GLY A 6 8.21 -0.40 6.93
CA GLY A 6 7.29 0.54 7.60
C GLY A 6 7.36 0.58 9.13
N LYS A 7 8.01 -0.40 9.79
CA LYS A 7 8.04 -0.50 11.27
C LYS A 7 8.60 0.74 11.99
N ASN A 8 9.59 1.40 11.39
CA ASN A 8 10.26 2.56 12.00
C ASN A 8 9.55 3.90 11.72
N GLY A 9 8.41 3.87 11.00
CA GLY A 9 7.53 5.02 10.81
C GLY A 9 8.08 6.22 10.05
N LYS A 10 9.30 6.12 9.50
CA LYS A 10 9.93 7.17 8.68
C LYS A 10 9.56 7.08 7.19
N LEU A 11 9.02 5.94 6.76
CA LEU A 11 8.70 5.69 5.36
C LEU A 11 7.57 6.61 4.92
N LYS A 12 7.81 7.39 3.86
CA LYS A 12 6.83 8.28 3.24
C LYS A 12 6.35 7.75 1.91
N ASP A 13 7.28 7.27 1.09
CA ASP A 13 7.00 6.83 -0.27
C ASP A 13 7.65 5.47 -0.48
N LEU A 14 6.91 4.56 -1.10
CA LEU A 14 7.41 3.28 -1.56
C LEU A 14 7.01 3.12 -3.03
N ASP A 15 8.00 3.15 -3.91
CA ASP A 15 7.85 2.80 -5.30
C ASP A 15 8.79 1.64 -5.62
N VAL A 16 8.19 0.52 -5.97
CA VAL A 16 8.88 -0.71 -6.38
C VAL A 16 8.28 -1.25 -7.67
N ALA A 17 7.67 -0.39 -8.48
CA ALA A 17 7.02 -0.79 -9.71
C ALA A 17 7.98 -1.54 -10.65
N ASN A 18 7.42 -2.42 -11.48
CA ASN A 18 8.15 -3.05 -12.58
C ASN A 18 9.30 -3.96 -12.11
N ASN A 19 9.01 -4.83 -11.15
CA ASN A 19 9.97 -5.75 -10.55
C ASN A 19 9.38 -7.16 -10.45
N HIS A 20 10.16 -8.09 -9.89
CA HIS A 20 9.74 -9.46 -9.61
C HIS A 20 9.45 -9.69 -8.12
N PHE A 21 9.01 -8.67 -7.38
CA PHE A 21 8.72 -8.84 -5.96
C PHE A 21 7.49 -9.73 -5.76
N THR A 22 7.63 -10.66 -4.83
CA THR A 22 6.59 -11.61 -4.41
C THR A 22 6.30 -11.45 -2.93
N GLY A 23 5.15 -11.95 -2.48
CA GLY A 23 4.77 -11.97 -1.07
C GLY A 23 3.55 -11.10 -0.77
N LEU A 24 3.26 -10.95 0.51
CA LEU A 24 2.16 -10.11 1.00
C LEU A 24 2.61 -8.65 1.12
N ILE A 25 1.67 -7.73 0.95
CA ILE A 25 1.90 -6.32 1.29
C ILE A 25 2.06 -6.21 2.82
N PRO A 26 3.14 -5.59 3.33
CA PRO A 26 3.36 -5.49 4.77
C PRO A 26 2.27 -4.71 5.50
N LEU A 27 1.75 -5.27 6.59
CA LEU A 27 0.67 -4.68 7.41
C LEU A 27 1.09 -3.36 8.09
N ASP A 28 2.38 -3.21 8.37
CA ASP A 28 2.93 -2.11 9.18
C ASP A 28 3.34 -0.87 8.35
N LEU A 29 3.04 -0.82 7.04
CA LEU A 29 3.45 0.30 6.16
C LEU A 29 2.97 1.66 6.66
N CYS A 30 1.75 1.73 7.21
CA CYS A 30 1.18 2.99 7.71
C CYS A 30 1.43 3.25 9.21
N LYS A 31 2.11 2.36 9.94
CA LYS A 31 2.25 2.48 11.40
C LYS A 31 2.88 3.80 11.86
N GLY A 32 3.71 4.42 11.02
CA GLY A 32 4.33 5.72 11.30
C GLY A 32 3.46 6.96 11.08
N GLY A 33 2.27 6.83 10.48
CA GLY A 33 1.38 7.95 10.19
C GLY A 33 1.93 9.00 9.21
N LYS A 34 3.03 8.70 8.50
CA LYS A 34 3.69 9.59 7.53
C LYS A 34 3.71 9.03 6.11
N PHE A 35 3.12 7.86 5.90
CA PHE A 35 3.17 7.14 4.64
C PHE A 35 2.15 7.71 3.65
N LYS A 36 2.61 8.18 2.49
CA LYS A 36 1.88 8.99 1.52
C LYS A 36 1.67 8.27 0.18
N THR A 37 2.68 7.59 -0.31
CA THR A 37 2.68 7.02 -1.66
C THR A 37 3.02 5.55 -1.63
N LEU A 38 2.15 4.73 -2.21
CA LEU A 38 2.36 3.31 -2.42
C LEU A 38 2.21 2.97 -3.90
N ILE A 39 3.31 2.63 -4.57
CA ILE A 39 3.34 2.17 -5.96
C ILE A 39 3.96 0.78 -6.00
N LEU A 40 3.13 -0.23 -6.26
CA LEU A 40 3.50 -1.65 -6.31
C LEU A 40 3.24 -2.28 -7.69
N MET A 41 2.88 -1.48 -8.70
CA MET A 41 2.41 -2.01 -9.99
C MET A 41 3.43 -2.93 -10.67
N GLU A 42 2.95 -3.87 -11.48
CA GLU A 42 3.80 -4.74 -12.30
C GLU A 42 4.78 -5.56 -11.45
N ASN A 43 4.22 -6.35 -10.53
CA ASN A 43 4.93 -7.25 -9.64
C ASN A 43 4.10 -8.54 -9.45
N ALA A 44 4.50 -9.40 -8.51
CA ALA A 44 3.83 -10.63 -8.15
C ALA A 44 3.41 -10.65 -6.66
N PHE A 45 3.03 -9.49 -6.10
CA PHE A 45 2.42 -9.44 -4.77
C PHE A 45 1.08 -10.20 -4.76
N PHE A 46 0.79 -10.93 -3.69
CA PHE A 46 -0.41 -11.74 -3.56
C PHE A 46 -1.11 -11.54 -2.22
N GLY A 47 -2.32 -12.09 -2.10
CA GLY A 47 -3.13 -11.98 -0.89
C GLY A 47 -3.91 -10.67 -0.80
N PRO A 48 -4.54 -10.39 0.36
CA PRO A 48 -5.39 -9.22 0.53
C PRO A 48 -4.61 -7.93 0.72
N ILE A 49 -5.24 -6.82 0.33
CA ILE A 49 -4.74 -5.48 0.66
C ILE A 49 -4.91 -5.26 2.17
N PRO A 50 -3.85 -4.91 2.92
CA PRO A 50 -3.94 -4.66 4.36
C PRO A 50 -4.99 -3.62 4.72
N LYS A 51 -5.89 -3.96 5.65
CA LYS A 51 -6.91 -3.02 6.17
C LYS A 51 -6.28 -1.73 6.73
N GLY A 52 -5.09 -1.83 7.33
CA GLY A 52 -4.34 -0.68 7.86
C GLY A 52 -3.99 0.37 6.80
N LEU A 53 -3.99 0.04 5.50
CA LEU A 53 -3.86 1.04 4.43
C LEU A 53 -5.12 1.90 4.28
N GLY A 54 -6.31 1.34 4.54
CA GLY A 54 -7.56 2.10 4.56
C GLY A 54 -7.70 3.03 5.76
N GLU A 55 -6.99 2.75 6.85
CA GLU A 55 -6.94 3.60 8.06
C GLU A 55 -5.84 4.68 7.96
N CYS A 56 -5.08 4.68 6.87
CA CYS A 56 -3.91 5.51 6.68
C CYS A 56 -4.26 6.93 6.23
N LYS A 57 -4.53 7.82 7.19
CA LYS A 57 -4.90 9.22 6.91
C LYS A 57 -3.87 10.01 6.10
N SER A 58 -2.59 9.63 6.16
CA SER A 58 -1.52 10.29 5.41
C SER A 58 -1.40 9.81 3.97
N LEU A 59 -2.03 8.69 3.62
CA LEU A 59 -1.94 8.08 2.30
C LEU A 59 -2.68 8.99 1.31
N MET A 60 -2.05 9.25 0.18
CA MET A 60 -2.58 10.13 -0.87
C MET A 60 -2.63 9.41 -2.22
N LYS A 61 -1.75 8.43 -2.44
CA LYS A 61 -1.61 7.77 -3.73
C LYS A 61 -1.37 6.28 -3.56
N VAL A 62 -2.19 5.48 -4.24
CA VAL A 62 -2.09 4.01 -4.26
C VAL A 62 -2.19 3.51 -5.69
N ARG A 63 -1.17 2.78 -6.15
CA ARG A 63 -1.14 2.13 -7.45
C ARG A 63 -0.65 0.70 -7.29
N ILE A 64 -1.56 -0.27 -7.42
CA ILE A 64 -1.31 -1.69 -7.11
C ILE A 64 -1.69 -2.65 -8.25
N MET A 65 -2.05 -2.10 -9.40
CA MET A 65 -2.50 -2.85 -10.58
C MET A 65 -1.42 -3.82 -11.08
N LYS A 66 -1.81 -4.84 -11.86
CA LYS A 66 -0.88 -5.85 -12.40
C LYS A 66 -0.07 -6.55 -11.29
N ASN A 67 -0.81 -7.13 -10.34
CA ASN A 67 -0.33 -8.03 -9.28
C ASN A 67 -1.30 -9.22 -9.15
N GLN A 68 -1.06 -10.12 -8.20
CA GLN A 68 -1.90 -11.28 -7.87
C GLN A 68 -2.71 -11.06 -6.57
N LEU A 69 -3.07 -9.81 -6.28
CA LEU A 69 -3.83 -9.44 -5.09
C LEU A 69 -5.27 -9.98 -5.17
N ASN A 70 -5.83 -10.39 -4.03
CA ASN A 70 -7.18 -10.95 -3.92
C ASN A 70 -7.96 -10.34 -2.74
N GLY A 71 -9.17 -10.84 -2.51
CA GLY A 71 -10.04 -10.33 -1.44
C GLY A 71 -10.69 -8.99 -1.78
N THR A 72 -11.09 -8.25 -0.75
CA THR A 72 -11.81 -6.98 -0.89
C THR A 72 -10.89 -5.78 -0.78
N ILE A 73 -11.25 -4.70 -1.48
CA ILE A 73 -10.58 -3.40 -1.33
C ILE A 73 -11.04 -2.79 0.00
N PRO A 74 -10.12 -2.45 0.93
CA PRO A 74 -10.48 -1.80 2.19
C PRO A 74 -11.27 -0.51 1.95
N ALA A 75 -12.43 -0.36 2.60
CA ALA A 75 -13.35 0.75 2.37
C ALA A 75 -12.68 2.14 2.51
N GLY A 76 -11.73 2.28 3.44
CA GLY A 76 -11.01 3.53 3.64
C GLY A 76 -10.14 3.98 2.47
N LEU A 77 -9.79 3.09 1.52
CA LEU A 77 -9.09 3.48 0.30
C LEU A 77 -9.99 4.22 -0.69
N PHE A 78 -11.32 4.07 -0.62
CA PHE A 78 -12.24 4.85 -1.46
C PHE A 78 -12.25 6.33 -1.08
N ASN A 79 -11.86 6.69 0.15
CA ASN A 79 -11.70 8.09 0.54
C ASN A 79 -10.59 8.79 -0.25
N LEU A 80 -9.62 8.06 -0.79
CA LEU A 80 -8.56 8.61 -1.66
C LEU A 80 -9.09 8.98 -3.04
N LEU A 81 -10.08 8.26 -3.55
CA LEU A 81 -10.72 8.55 -4.84
C LEU A 81 -11.59 9.82 -4.76
N LEU A 82 -12.16 10.10 -3.59
CA LEU A 82 -12.95 11.32 -3.36
C LEU A 82 -12.08 12.58 -3.30
N THR A 83 -10.82 12.48 -2.90
CA THR A 83 -9.90 13.63 -2.81
C THR A 83 -9.32 14.09 -4.15
N GLU A 84 -9.48 13.34 -5.25
CA GLU A 84 -9.08 13.77 -6.60
C GLU A 84 -10.25 14.39 -7.41
N MET A 85 -11.47 14.46 -6.84
CA MET A 85 -12.68 14.99 -7.51
C MET A 85 -13.17 16.34 -6.98
N VAL A 86 -12.31 17.15 -6.34
CA VAL A 86 -12.64 18.52 -5.88
C VAL A 86 -11.56 19.50 -6.31
#